data_AF-A0A969MNN4-F1
#
_entry.id   AF-A0A969MNN4-F1
#
_cell.length_a   1.000
_cell.length_b   1.000
_cell.length_c   1.000
_cell.angle_alpha   90.00
_cell.angle_beta   90.00
_cell.angle_gamma   90.00
#
_symmetry.space_group_name_H-M   'P 1'
#
loop_
_entity.id
_entity.type
_entity.pdbx_description
1 polymer ?
#
loop_
_entity_poly.entity_id
_entity_poly.type
_entity_poly.pdbx_seq_one_letter_code
_entity_poly.pdbx_strand_id
1 'polypeptide(L)'
;MSNRSLNASPQGQETLRKALERKNLTQKSLSYEGSVDGIAAWSTINRFFNGKPVKRQLFIDICDELNLSWQDIAAFPEAELTPLDKIWLQLMELGSPTEDMGLVLDREQTLGWGTKLPSRYEKSVRVGSYIQVEVNLNMQGYLLLLLKDTSGEVSCFCPSCFAPQNKLEPGKTTLPQADSPITSFPIEGTPGKEQILAIITPRIPNLEWLPKPSDEPLTLTEDYLNTLLDYASDSKETQILYTEYQVVK
;
A
#
# COMPACT_ATOMS: atom_id res chain seq x y z
N MET A 1 7.44 -23.97 13.08
CA MET A 1 8.90 -23.69 13.04
C MET A 1 9.36 -23.72 11.59
N SER A 2 9.44 -22.57 10.94
CA SER A 2 9.54 -22.47 9.48
C SER A 2 10.95 -22.74 8.98
N ASN A 3 11.19 -23.98 8.56
CA ASN A 3 12.42 -24.47 7.90
C ASN A 3 12.56 -23.93 6.45
N ARG A 4 12.24 -22.65 6.23
CA ARG A 4 12.26 -22.02 4.90
C ARG A 4 13.67 -21.58 4.55
N SER A 5 14.13 -21.95 3.36
CA SER A 5 15.40 -21.48 2.79
C SER A 5 15.33 -19.99 2.45
N LEU A 6 16.46 -19.30 2.57
CA LEU A 6 16.65 -17.90 2.17
C LEU A 6 17.65 -17.83 1.02
N ASN A 7 17.52 -16.83 0.16
CA ASN A 7 18.47 -16.51 -0.90
C ASN A 7 18.86 -15.03 -0.80
N ALA A 8 20.05 -14.68 -1.29
CA ALA A 8 20.54 -13.30 -1.27
C ALA A 8 19.96 -12.49 -2.45
N SER A 9 19.52 -11.25 -2.20
CA SER A 9 19.08 -10.33 -3.25
C SER A 9 20.24 -9.91 -4.15
N PRO A 10 20.00 -9.40 -5.37
CA PRO A 10 21.08 -8.90 -6.23
C PRO A 10 21.92 -7.81 -5.55
N GLN A 11 21.28 -6.90 -4.82
CA GLN A 11 21.96 -5.88 -4.01
C GLN A 11 22.71 -6.50 -2.81
N GLY A 12 22.11 -7.49 -2.14
CA GLY A 12 22.73 -8.23 -1.05
C GLY A 12 23.99 -8.97 -1.50
N GLN A 13 23.99 -9.58 -2.68
CA GLN A 13 25.17 -10.23 -3.28
C GLN A 13 26.32 -9.24 -3.52
N GLU A 14 26.01 -8.02 -3.95
CA GLU A 14 27.01 -6.96 -4.14
C GLU A 14 27.60 -6.51 -2.80
N THR A 15 26.77 -6.33 -1.78
CA THR A 15 27.19 -6.01 -0.41
C THR A 15 28.08 -7.11 0.18
N LEU A 16 27.74 -8.37 -0.06
CA LEU A 16 28.54 -9.52 0.35
C LEU A 16 29.93 -9.53 -0.29
N ARG A 17 30.05 -9.22 -1.59
CA ARG A 17 31.35 -9.12 -2.28
C ARG A 17 32.20 -7.99 -1.70
N LYS A 18 31.61 -6.82 -1.48
CA LYS A 18 32.29 -5.68 -0.83
C LYS A 18 32.74 -6.00 0.59
N ALA A 19 31.97 -6.77 1.35
CA ALA A 19 32.35 -7.17 2.70
C ALA A 19 33.56 -8.13 2.72
N LEU A 20 33.64 -9.06 1.77
CA LEU A 20 34.82 -9.92 1.59
C LEU A 20 36.07 -9.10 1.30
N GLU A 21 35.99 -8.14 0.37
CA GLU A 21 37.09 -7.25 0.03
C GLU A 21 37.55 -6.42 1.24
N ARG A 22 36.60 -5.82 1.99
CA ARG A 22 36.91 -5.04 3.19
C ARG A 22 37.61 -5.86 4.28
N LYS A 23 37.27 -7.14 4.41
CA LYS A 23 37.88 -8.05 5.39
C LYS A 23 39.11 -8.80 4.86
N ASN A 24 39.53 -8.57 3.60
CA ASN A 24 40.56 -9.36 2.91
C ASN A 24 40.30 -10.88 2.95
N LEU A 25 39.02 -11.27 2.94
CA LEU A 25 38.59 -12.67 2.97
C LEU A 25 38.23 -13.15 1.56
N THR A 26 38.26 -14.47 1.37
CA THR A 26 37.78 -15.10 0.12
C THR A 26 36.57 -15.96 0.43
N GLN A 27 35.74 -16.26 -0.57
CA GLN A 27 34.64 -17.22 -0.37
C GLN A 27 35.16 -18.57 0.15
N LYS A 28 36.39 -18.95 -0.23
CA LYS A 28 37.00 -20.21 0.19
C LYS A 28 37.37 -20.20 1.68
N SER A 29 37.75 -19.05 2.24
CA SER A 29 38.06 -18.94 3.67
C SER A 29 36.83 -19.03 4.57
N LEU A 30 35.63 -19.02 4.02
CA LEU A 30 34.38 -19.26 4.77
C LEU A 30 33.96 -20.73 4.75
N SER A 31 34.63 -21.58 3.97
CA SER A 31 34.31 -23.00 3.89
C SER A 31 35.20 -23.86 4.79
N TYR A 32 34.65 -24.99 5.28
CA TYR A 32 35.43 -26.00 6.02
C TYR A 32 36.67 -26.49 5.24
N GLU A 33 36.64 -26.36 3.92
CA GLU A 33 37.69 -26.82 3.01
C GLU A 33 38.80 -25.78 2.81
N GLY A 34 38.59 -24.54 3.27
CA GLY A 34 39.54 -23.43 3.11
C GLY A 34 40.03 -22.81 4.41
N SER A 35 39.40 -23.09 5.55
CA SER A 35 39.84 -22.60 6.87
C SER A 35 39.41 -23.55 8.01
N VAL A 36 40.16 -23.53 9.12
CA VAL A 36 39.84 -24.30 10.33
C VAL A 36 38.55 -23.81 10.99
N ASP A 37 38.26 -22.51 10.85
CA ASP A 37 37.05 -21.84 11.35
C ASP A 37 35.94 -21.75 10.29
N GLY A 38 35.94 -22.65 9.30
CA GLY A 38 34.93 -22.67 8.25
C GLY A 38 33.52 -22.83 8.79
N ILE A 39 32.54 -22.22 8.12
CA ILE A 39 31.14 -22.14 8.63
C ILE A 39 30.23 -23.12 7.90
N ALA A 40 30.52 -23.41 6.63
CA ALA A 40 29.73 -24.32 5.82
C ALA A 40 30.58 -25.03 4.75
N ALA A 41 30.01 -26.04 4.09
CA ALA A 41 30.63 -26.66 2.92
C ALA A 41 30.78 -25.66 1.76
N TRP A 42 31.81 -25.80 0.91
CA TRP A 42 32.04 -24.91 -0.23
C TRP A 42 30.81 -24.79 -1.15
N SER A 43 30.10 -25.90 -1.36
CA SER A 43 28.89 -25.91 -2.20
C SER A 43 27.74 -25.06 -1.63
N THR A 44 27.71 -24.82 -0.31
CA THR A 44 26.74 -23.97 0.37
C THR A 44 27.17 -22.51 0.27
N ILE A 45 28.45 -22.22 0.52
CA ILE A 45 29.00 -20.87 0.36
C ILE A 45 28.81 -20.38 -1.08
N ASN A 46 29.19 -21.21 -2.06
CA ASN A 46 29.01 -20.86 -3.46
C ASN A 46 27.52 -20.65 -3.83
N ARG A 47 26.59 -21.42 -3.23
CA ARG A 47 25.15 -21.19 -3.42
C ARG A 47 24.70 -19.84 -2.83
N PHE A 48 25.14 -19.53 -1.62
CA PHE A 48 24.84 -18.29 -0.92
C PHE A 48 25.27 -17.04 -1.72
N PHE A 49 26.53 -16.98 -2.16
CA PHE A 49 27.07 -15.84 -2.91
C PHE A 49 26.49 -15.69 -4.33
N ASN A 50 25.88 -16.74 -4.89
CA ASN A 50 25.21 -16.71 -6.19
C ASN A 50 23.69 -16.54 -6.08
N GLY A 51 23.17 -16.20 -4.89
CA GLY A 51 21.73 -15.96 -4.71
C GLY A 51 20.86 -17.21 -4.83
N LYS A 52 21.42 -18.41 -4.64
CA LYS A 52 20.65 -19.66 -4.61
C LYS A 52 20.10 -19.91 -3.19
N PRO A 53 18.99 -20.65 -3.05
CA PRO A 53 18.41 -20.94 -1.74
C PRO A 53 19.36 -21.72 -0.83
N VAL A 54 19.56 -21.23 0.40
CA VAL A 54 20.35 -21.82 1.47
C VAL A 54 19.49 -21.90 2.73
N LYS A 55 19.74 -22.88 3.60
CA LYS A 55 19.01 -23.01 4.87
C LYS A 55 19.19 -21.74 5.70
N ARG A 56 18.09 -21.23 6.28
CA ARG A 56 18.07 -19.98 7.05
C ARG A 56 19.17 -19.89 8.11
N GLN A 57 19.40 -20.97 8.87
CA GLN A 57 20.44 -20.97 9.90
C GLN A 57 21.82 -20.66 9.30
N LEU A 58 22.22 -21.41 8.28
CA LEU A 58 23.49 -21.18 7.58
C LEU A 58 23.55 -19.80 6.91
N PHE A 59 22.42 -19.29 6.41
CA PHE A 59 22.35 -17.95 5.84
C PHE A 59 22.65 -16.86 6.89
N ILE A 60 22.10 -17.02 8.10
CA ILE A 60 22.34 -16.10 9.22
C ILE A 60 23.78 -16.23 9.68
N ASP A 61 24.27 -17.46 9.92
CA ASP A 61 25.61 -17.72 10.42
C ASP A 61 26.70 -17.13 9.50
N ILE A 62 26.51 -17.21 8.16
CA ILE A 62 27.45 -16.62 7.19
C ILE A 62 27.39 -15.08 7.22
N CYS A 63 26.20 -14.48 7.37
CA CYS A 63 26.04 -13.03 7.48
C CYS A 63 26.68 -12.49 8.78
N ASP A 64 26.50 -13.20 9.88
CA ASP A 64 27.07 -12.83 11.19
C ASP A 64 28.60 -12.81 11.15
N GLU A 65 29.24 -13.81 10.51
CA GLU A 65 30.70 -13.82 10.31
C GLU A 65 31.18 -12.63 9.48
N LEU A 66 30.40 -12.25 8.46
CA LEU A 66 30.70 -11.09 7.62
C LEU A 66 30.35 -9.76 8.31
N ASN A 67 29.79 -9.80 9.53
CA ASN A 67 29.29 -8.66 10.30
C ASN A 67 28.26 -7.85 9.49
N LEU A 68 27.33 -8.57 8.86
CA LEU A 68 26.23 -8.03 8.06
C LEU A 68 24.90 -8.49 8.65
N SER A 69 23.90 -7.62 8.63
CA SER A 69 22.54 -8.03 8.97
C SER A 69 21.99 -8.91 7.85
N TRP A 70 21.58 -10.14 8.17
CA TRP A 70 21.00 -11.06 7.18
C TRP A 70 19.73 -10.50 6.53
N GLN A 71 19.01 -9.58 7.20
CA GLN A 71 17.82 -8.91 6.67
C GLN A 71 18.17 -8.00 5.49
N ASP A 72 19.32 -7.33 5.53
CA ASP A 72 19.75 -6.42 4.45
C ASP A 72 20.29 -7.19 3.23
N ILE A 73 20.58 -8.49 3.41
CA ILE A 73 21.15 -9.36 2.38
C ILE A 73 20.09 -10.28 1.76
N ALA A 74 19.13 -10.73 2.57
CA ALA A 74 18.08 -11.63 2.11
C ALA A 74 17.22 -10.97 1.03
N ALA A 75 16.96 -11.71 -0.04
CA ALA A 75 15.85 -11.43 -0.93
C ALA A 75 14.58 -11.77 -0.16
N PHE A 76 14.00 -10.75 0.46
CA PHE A 76 12.56 -10.75 0.58
C PHE A 76 12.02 -10.56 -0.84
N PRO A 77 10.92 -11.22 -1.22
CA PRO A 77 10.20 -10.75 -2.38
C PRO A 77 9.89 -9.27 -2.08
N GLU A 78 10.57 -8.35 -2.77
CA GLU A 78 9.95 -7.07 -3.09
C GLU A 78 8.59 -7.50 -3.61
N ALA A 79 7.52 -7.16 -2.89
CA ALA A 79 6.19 -7.64 -3.21
C ALA A 79 6.00 -7.37 -4.70
N GLU A 80 6.01 -8.44 -5.52
CA GLU A 80 5.87 -8.29 -6.95
C GLU A 80 4.56 -7.54 -7.12
N LEU A 81 4.64 -6.30 -7.62
CA LEU A 81 3.46 -5.46 -7.79
C LEU A 81 2.47 -6.28 -8.58
N THR A 82 1.34 -6.57 -7.96
CA THR A 82 0.28 -7.32 -8.61
C THR A 82 -0.14 -6.54 -9.85
N PRO A 83 -0.72 -7.19 -10.88
CA PRO A 83 -1.22 -6.44 -12.02
C PRO A 83 -2.22 -5.36 -11.58
N LEU A 84 -3.02 -5.62 -10.55
CA LEU A 84 -3.87 -4.64 -9.87
C LEU A 84 -3.09 -3.42 -9.34
N ASP A 85 -1.96 -3.65 -8.64
CA ASP A 85 -1.09 -2.57 -8.15
C ASP A 85 -0.54 -1.70 -9.28
N LYS A 86 -0.19 -2.31 -10.42
CA LYS A 86 0.33 -1.58 -11.59
C LYS A 86 -0.73 -0.66 -12.20
N ILE A 87 -1.98 -1.12 -12.30
CA ILE A 87 -3.09 -0.32 -12.81
C ILE A 87 -3.42 0.80 -11.81
N TRP A 88 -3.42 0.49 -10.51
CA TRP A 88 -3.62 1.47 -9.46
C TRP A 88 -2.58 2.59 -9.50
N LEU A 89 -1.30 2.25 -9.69
CA LEU A 89 -0.23 3.25 -9.84
C LEU A 89 -0.45 4.15 -11.06
N GLN A 90 -0.90 3.60 -12.19
CA GLN A 90 -1.23 4.41 -13.37
C GLN A 90 -2.40 5.37 -13.11
N LEU A 91 -3.43 4.95 -12.39
CA LEU A 91 -4.52 5.83 -11.96
C LEU A 91 -4.01 6.96 -11.03
N MET A 92 -3.10 6.64 -10.12
CA MET A 92 -2.47 7.64 -9.25
C MET A 92 -1.58 8.62 -10.02
N GLU A 93 -0.88 8.17 -11.06
CA GLU A 93 -0.06 9.02 -11.94
C GLU A 93 -0.91 10.00 -12.77
N LEU A 94 -2.14 9.62 -13.12
CA LEU A 94 -3.11 10.53 -13.75
C LEU A 94 -3.71 11.53 -12.75
N GLY A 95 -3.66 11.22 -11.45
CA GLY A 95 -4.19 12.04 -10.38
C GLY A 95 -3.17 12.96 -9.72
N SER A 96 -3.68 13.80 -8.83
CA SER A 96 -2.84 14.65 -7.98
C SER A 96 -3.01 14.28 -6.51
N PRO A 97 -1.91 14.21 -5.73
CA PRO A 97 -2.01 14.10 -4.29
C PRO A 97 -2.73 15.34 -3.75
N THR A 98 -3.66 15.14 -2.81
CA THR A 98 -4.46 16.25 -2.29
C THR A 98 -4.54 16.28 -0.77
N GLU A 99 -4.61 17.50 -0.24
CA GLU A 99 -4.98 17.79 1.15
C GLU A 99 -6.42 18.34 1.22
N ASP A 100 -7.20 18.22 0.14
CA ASP A 100 -8.63 18.52 0.06
C ASP A 100 -9.51 17.29 0.33
N MET A 101 -8.90 16.11 0.50
CA MET A 101 -9.55 14.85 0.89
C MET A 101 -8.74 14.13 1.97
N GLY A 102 -9.43 13.50 2.92
CA GLY A 102 -8.80 12.64 3.91
C GLY A 102 -9.72 12.16 5.03
N LEU A 103 -9.11 11.55 6.04
CA LEU A 103 -9.82 10.96 7.16
C LEU A 103 -10.06 11.96 8.29
N VAL A 104 -11.25 11.87 8.88
CA VAL A 104 -11.63 12.55 10.11
C VAL A 104 -12.05 11.50 11.14
N LEU A 105 -11.47 11.57 12.34
CA LEU A 105 -11.87 10.70 13.44
C LEU A 105 -13.22 11.15 13.98
N ASP A 106 -14.13 10.19 14.14
CA ASP A 106 -15.41 10.38 14.82
C ASP A 106 -15.19 10.45 16.33
N ARG A 107 -14.48 11.49 16.80
CA ARG A 107 -14.35 11.82 18.23
C ARG A 107 -15.29 12.97 18.53
N GLU A 108 -16.10 12.79 19.58
CA GLU A 108 -16.92 13.85 20.17
C GLU A 108 -16.17 15.17 20.20
N GLN A 109 -16.86 16.23 19.79
CA GLN A 109 -16.37 17.61 19.79
C GLN A 109 -15.77 17.95 21.17
N THR A 110 -14.46 17.79 21.33
CA THR A 110 -13.77 18.45 22.42
C THR A 110 -13.77 19.94 22.07
N LEU A 111 -14.54 20.72 22.82
CA LEU A 111 -14.61 22.19 22.76
C LEU A 111 -13.20 22.78 22.99
N GLY A 112 -12.37 22.79 21.95
CA GLY A 112 -10.98 23.22 21.99
C GLY A 112 -10.82 24.64 21.50
N TRP A 113 -10.77 25.59 22.43
CA TRP A 113 -10.39 26.98 22.16
C TRP A 113 -8.86 27.06 21.94
N GLY A 114 -8.43 27.18 20.67
CA GLY A 114 -7.01 27.35 20.29
C GLY A 114 -6.20 26.05 20.41
N THR A 115 -5.17 25.75 19.61
CA THR A 115 -4.26 26.55 18.78
C THR A 115 -3.63 25.59 17.76
N LYS A 116 -3.29 26.11 16.57
CA LYS A 116 -2.73 25.43 15.38
C LYS A 116 -3.67 24.38 14.78
N LEU A 117 -4.30 24.72 13.64
CA LEU A 117 -4.84 23.67 12.77
C LEU A 117 -3.67 22.79 12.33
N PRO A 118 -3.61 21.50 12.73
CA PRO A 118 -2.72 20.54 12.08
C PRO A 118 -3.18 20.35 10.63
N SER A 119 -2.56 19.46 9.86
CA SER A 119 -3.13 19.05 8.56
C SER A 119 -4.63 18.77 8.73
N ARG A 120 -5.44 19.20 7.77
CA ARG A 120 -6.90 19.18 7.87
C ARG A 120 -7.48 17.77 8.09
N TYR A 121 -6.68 16.76 7.78
CA TYR A 121 -7.01 15.33 7.86
C TYR A 121 -5.93 14.53 8.59
N GLU A 122 -6.37 13.40 9.16
CA GLU A 122 -5.52 12.46 9.90
C GLU A 122 -4.63 11.64 8.95
N LYS A 123 -3.32 11.67 9.18
CA LYS A 123 -2.34 10.88 8.39
C LYS A 123 -2.12 9.48 8.95
N SER A 124 -2.58 9.24 10.18
CA SER A 124 -2.49 7.94 10.83
C SER A 124 -3.70 7.69 11.71
N VAL A 125 -4.27 6.49 11.62
CA VAL A 125 -5.45 6.07 12.39
C VAL A 125 -5.18 4.75 13.09
N ARG A 126 -5.76 4.55 14.27
CA ARG A 126 -5.60 3.31 15.04
C ARG A 126 -6.66 2.30 14.68
N VAL A 127 -6.30 1.02 14.62
CA VAL A 127 -7.27 -0.09 14.53
C VAL A 127 -8.28 0.03 15.69
N GLY A 128 -9.57 -0.15 15.37
CA GLY A 128 -10.69 0.04 16.29
C GLY A 128 -11.17 1.49 16.44
N SER A 129 -10.57 2.45 15.73
CA SER A 129 -11.12 3.80 15.61
C SER A 129 -12.25 3.83 14.59
N TYR A 130 -13.15 4.80 14.75
CA TYR A 130 -14.19 5.10 13.78
C TYR A 130 -13.79 6.35 12.99
N ILE A 131 -13.88 6.26 11.67
CA ILE A 131 -13.47 7.32 10.75
C ILE A 131 -14.62 7.73 9.82
N GLN A 132 -14.54 8.96 9.35
CA GLN A 132 -15.30 9.47 8.22
C GLN A 132 -14.32 9.91 7.14
N VAL A 133 -14.69 9.68 5.87
CA VAL A 133 -13.91 10.15 4.72
C VAL A 133 -14.53 11.46 4.25
N GLU A 134 -13.76 12.53 4.26
CA GLU A 134 -14.20 13.82 3.76
C GLU A 134 -13.56 14.11 2.41
N VAL A 135 -14.36 14.56 1.45
CA VAL A 135 -13.91 14.97 0.12
C VAL A 135 -14.45 16.36 -0.15
N ASN A 136 -13.56 17.31 -0.44
CA ASN A 136 -13.95 18.66 -0.84
C ASN A 136 -13.93 18.76 -2.38
N LEU A 137 -15.11 18.82 -2.99
CA LEU A 137 -15.26 18.96 -4.43
C LEU A 137 -15.18 20.45 -4.81
N ASN A 138 -14.30 20.78 -5.75
CA ASN A 138 -14.21 22.11 -6.37
C ASN A 138 -15.19 22.30 -7.53
N MET A 139 -15.75 21.21 -8.08
CA MET A 139 -16.64 21.19 -9.22
C MET A 139 -17.82 20.25 -9.00
N GLN A 140 -18.92 20.52 -9.70
CA GLN A 140 -20.08 19.63 -9.72
C GLN A 140 -19.73 18.39 -10.55
N GLY A 141 -20.10 17.21 -10.08
CA GLY A 141 -19.81 15.98 -10.81
C GLY A 141 -20.30 14.72 -10.12
N TYR A 142 -20.02 13.58 -10.75
CA TYR A 142 -20.21 12.26 -10.18
C TYR A 142 -18.89 11.86 -9.49
N LEU A 143 -18.97 11.59 -8.19
CA LEU A 143 -17.86 11.09 -7.40
C LEU A 143 -17.83 9.57 -7.46
N LEU A 144 -16.67 9.02 -7.82
CA LEU A 144 -16.30 7.64 -7.58
C LEU A 144 -15.23 7.64 -6.49
N LEU A 145 -15.48 6.90 -5.40
CA LEU A 145 -14.52 6.80 -4.30
C LEU A 145 -14.05 5.35 -4.19
N LEU A 146 -12.75 5.15 -4.40
CA LEU A 146 -12.09 3.85 -4.27
C LEU A 146 -11.16 3.85 -3.07
N LEU A 147 -11.13 2.74 -2.36
CA LEU A 147 -10.23 2.51 -1.23
C LEU A 147 -9.44 1.25 -1.49
N LYS A 148 -8.11 1.36 -1.38
CA LYS A 148 -7.18 0.24 -1.40
C LYS A 148 -6.73 -0.03 0.03
N ASP A 149 -7.05 -1.21 0.52
CA ASP A 149 -6.77 -1.62 1.89
C ASP A 149 -5.30 -2.08 2.06
N THR A 150 -4.96 -2.49 3.28
CA THR A 150 -3.63 -3.03 3.59
C THR A 150 -3.34 -4.41 2.97
N SER A 151 -4.36 -5.13 2.53
CA SER A 151 -4.21 -6.42 1.83
C SER A 151 -3.93 -6.24 0.33
N GLY A 152 -4.21 -5.06 -0.21
CA GLY A 152 -4.10 -4.72 -1.63
C GLY A 152 -5.42 -4.84 -2.38
N GLU A 153 -6.51 -5.24 -1.71
CA GLU A 153 -7.84 -5.25 -2.30
C GLU A 153 -8.35 -3.82 -2.49
N VAL A 154 -8.97 -3.58 -3.65
CA VAL A 154 -9.54 -2.29 -4.01
C VAL A 154 -11.04 -2.41 -3.97
N SER A 155 -11.73 -1.53 -3.25
CA SER A 155 -13.18 -1.52 -3.14
C SER A 155 -13.77 -0.15 -3.51
N CYS A 156 -14.90 -0.16 -4.21
CA CYS A 156 -15.64 1.04 -4.60
C CYS A 156 -16.70 1.38 -3.52
N PHE A 157 -16.47 2.49 -2.81
CA PHE A 157 -17.33 2.98 -1.74
C PHE A 157 -18.35 4.03 -2.19
N CYS A 158 -18.17 4.65 -3.36
CA CYS A 158 -19.14 5.57 -3.94
C CYS A 158 -19.22 5.33 -5.45
N PRO A 159 -20.41 5.03 -6.01
CA PRO A 159 -21.69 4.82 -5.32
C PRO A 159 -21.68 3.55 -4.45
N SER A 160 -22.40 3.55 -3.33
CA SER A 160 -22.72 2.36 -2.53
C SER A 160 -23.81 2.67 -1.51
N CYS A 161 -24.24 1.68 -0.72
CA CYS A 161 -25.15 1.88 0.41
C CYS A 161 -24.65 2.90 1.45
N PHE A 162 -23.35 3.20 1.48
CA PHE A 162 -22.76 4.21 2.36
C PHE A 162 -22.72 5.62 1.73
N ALA A 163 -22.81 5.71 0.41
CA ALA A 163 -22.86 6.95 -0.34
C ALA A 163 -23.79 6.80 -1.56
N PRO A 164 -25.11 6.79 -1.33
CA PRO A 164 -26.08 6.58 -2.39
C PRO A 164 -26.12 7.75 -3.38
N GLN A 165 -25.82 8.97 -2.91
CA GLN A 165 -25.76 10.15 -3.77
C GLN A 165 -24.34 10.36 -4.31
N ASN A 166 -24.07 9.79 -5.48
CA ASN A 166 -22.80 9.98 -6.18
C ASN A 166 -22.72 11.29 -6.98
N LYS A 167 -23.86 11.91 -7.34
CA LYS A 167 -23.89 13.24 -7.96
C LYS A 167 -23.83 14.32 -6.88
N LEU A 168 -22.71 15.03 -6.83
CA LEU A 168 -22.42 16.01 -5.79
C LEU A 168 -22.26 17.41 -6.38
N GLU A 169 -22.75 18.40 -5.64
CA GLU A 169 -22.47 19.81 -5.87
C GLU A 169 -21.07 20.16 -5.32
N PRO A 170 -20.45 21.26 -5.78
CA PRO A 170 -19.21 21.74 -5.19
C PRO A 170 -19.36 21.97 -3.69
N GLY A 171 -18.35 21.58 -2.94
CA GLY A 171 -18.29 21.69 -1.49
C GLY A 171 -17.84 20.42 -0.81
N LYS A 172 -17.95 20.43 0.51
CA LYS A 172 -17.54 19.33 1.36
C LYS A 172 -18.62 18.25 1.40
N THR A 173 -18.25 17.04 1.02
CA THR A 173 -19.04 15.83 1.27
C THR A 173 -18.32 14.97 2.31
N THR A 174 -19.11 14.25 3.11
CA THR A 174 -18.60 13.32 4.12
C THR A 174 -19.22 11.95 3.85
N LEU A 175 -18.41 10.91 3.90
CA LEU A 175 -18.80 9.53 3.80
C LEU A 175 -18.53 8.84 5.15
N PRO A 176 -19.47 8.03 5.67
CA PRO A 176 -20.77 7.73 5.09
C PRO A 176 -21.73 8.93 5.04
N GLN A 177 -22.63 8.97 4.05
CA GLN A 177 -23.64 10.04 3.88
C GLN A 177 -24.79 9.89 4.89
N ALA A 178 -25.59 10.94 5.11
CA ALA A 178 -26.65 10.95 6.13
C ALA A 178 -27.69 9.82 5.97
N ASP A 179 -27.91 9.33 4.75
CA ASP A 179 -28.86 8.25 4.43
C ASP A 179 -28.22 6.84 4.52
N SER A 180 -26.96 6.74 4.94
CA SER A 180 -26.23 5.49 5.12
C SER A 180 -26.71 4.70 6.35
N PRO A 181 -26.63 3.35 6.33
CA PRO A 181 -26.90 2.52 7.51
C PRO A 181 -25.92 2.73 8.67
N ILE A 182 -24.74 3.31 8.40
CA ILE A 182 -23.69 3.61 9.39
C ILE A 182 -23.29 5.09 9.33
N THR A 183 -22.81 5.64 10.44
CA THR A 183 -22.36 7.04 10.55
C THR A 183 -20.85 7.20 10.43
N SER A 184 -20.09 6.12 10.62
CA SER A 184 -18.63 6.10 10.54
C SER A 184 -18.14 4.69 10.21
N PHE A 185 -17.00 4.59 9.52
CA PHE A 185 -16.37 3.32 9.17
C PHE A 185 -15.45 2.86 10.30
N PRO A 186 -15.59 1.63 10.80
CA PRO A 186 -14.60 1.07 11.72
C PRO A 186 -13.31 0.77 10.96
N ILE A 187 -12.16 1.19 11.49
CA ILE A 187 -10.85 0.75 10.99
C ILE A 187 -10.60 -0.67 11.52
N GLU A 188 -10.67 -1.63 10.62
CA GLU A 188 -10.46 -3.05 10.89
C GLU A 188 -9.27 -3.59 10.08
N GLY A 189 -8.81 -4.80 10.41
CA GLY A 189 -7.73 -5.46 9.68
C GLY A 189 -6.33 -5.22 10.25
N THR A 190 -5.33 -5.28 9.37
CA THR A 190 -3.92 -5.22 9.77
C THR A 190 -3.35 -3.80 9.65
N PRO A 191 -2.44 -3.41 10.54
CA PRO A 191 -1.68 -2.17 10.38
C PRO A 191 -0.90 -2.15 9.06
N GLY A 192 -0.95 -1.02 8.36
CA GLY A 192 -0.35 -0.87 7.05
C GLY A 192 -0.85 0.39 6.35
N LYS A 193 -0.35 0.58 5.13
CA LYS A 193 -0.68 1.74 4.30
C LYS A 193 -2.00 1.48 3.58
N GLU A 194 -2.92 2.42 3.67
CA GLU A 194 -4.15 2.42 2.89
C GLU A 194 -4.19 3.66 2.01
N GLN A 195 -4.84 3.54 0.86
CA GLN A 195 -4.89 4.59 -0.16
C GLN A 195 -6.34 4.84 -0.57
N ILE A 196 -6.69 6.13 -0.70
CA ILE A 196 -8.01 6.56 -1.14
C ILE A 196 -7.82 7.29 -2.47
N LEU A 197 -8.64 6.95 -3.45
CA LEU A 197 -8.71 7.58 -4.75
C LEU A 197 -10.13 8.11 -4.98
N ALA A 198 -10.26 9.41 -5.20
CA ALA A 198 -11.49 10.04 -5.62
C ALA A 198 -11.38 10.45 -7.10
N ILE A 199 -12.33 9.99 -7.91
CA ILE A 199 -12.45 10.35 -9.32
C ILE A 199 -13.74 11.15 -9.47
N ILE A 200 -13.63 12.40 -9.88
CA ILE A 200 -14.76 13.30 -10.13
C ILE A 200 -14.93 13.46 -11.63
N THR A 201 -16.11 13.08 -12.12
CA THR A 201 -16.44 13.14 -13.55
C THR A 201 -17.59 14.13 -13.79
N PRO A 202 -17.56 14.95 -14.85
CA PRO A 202 -18.65 15.91 -15.13
C PRO A 202 -19.93 15.23 -15.65
N ARG A 203 -19.81 14.01 -16.17
CA ARG A 203 -20.90 13.21 -16.75
C ARG A 203 -21.00 11.87 -16.04
N ILE A 204 -22.15 11.21 -16.18
CA ILE A 204 -22.35 9.86 -15.66
C ILE A 204 -21.27 8.96 -16.28
N PRO A 205 -20.42 8.32 -15.46
CA PRO A 205 -19.42 7.39 -15.96
C PRO A 205 -20.10 6.23 -16.67
N ASN A 206 -19.66 5.92 -17.89
CA ASN A 206 -20.23 4.84 -18.70
C ASN A 206 -19.61 3.48 -18.30
N LEU A 207 -19.74 3.12 -17.03
CA LEU A 207 -19.17 1.92 -16.44
C LEU A 207 -20.33 1.02 -16.02
N GLU A 208 -20.57 -0.05 -16.79
CA GLU A 208 -21.72 -0.95 -16.58
C GLU A 208 -21.66 -1.72 -15.26
N TRP A 209 -20.45 -1.89 -14.70
CA TRP A 209 -20.21 -2.60 -13.46
C TRP A 209 -20.39 -1.75 -12.20
N LEU A 210 -20.70 -0.46 -12.32
CA LEU A 210 -20.85 0.40 -11.15
C LEU A 210 -21.96 -0.13 -10.23
N PRO A 211 -21.67 -0.28 -8.92
CA PRO A 211 -22.67 -0.70 -7.96
C PRO A 211 -23.82 0.31 -7.90
N LYS A 212 -25.03 -0.17 -7.59
CA LYS A 212 -26.16 0.73 -7.38
C LYS A 212 -26.03 1.44 -6.04
N PRO A 213 -26.67 2.60 -5.86
CA PRO A 213 -26.72 3.32 -4.57
C PRO A 213 -27.16 2.48 -3.35
N SER A 214 -27.88 1.38 -3.57
CA SER A 214 -28.34 0.48 -2.51
C SER A 214 -27.41 -0.70 -2.22
N ASP A 215 -26.44 -0.95 -3.09
CA ASP A 215 -25.62 -2.15 -3.06
C ASP A 215 -24.41 -1.97 -2.11
N GLU A 216 -23.89 -3.05 -1.57
CA GLU A 216 -22.64 -3.03 -0.79
C GLU A 216 -21.44 -2.59 -1.65
N PRO A 217 -20.37 -2.07 -1.04
CA PRO A 217 -19.15 -1.72 -1.79
C PRO A 217 -18.67 -2.88 -2.66
N LEU A 218 -18.43 -2.60 -3.94
CA LEU A 218 -17.98 -3.60 -4.89
C LEU A 218 -16.44 -3.72 -4.82
N THR A 219 -15.94 -4.92 -4.52
CA THR A 219 -14.51 -5.25 -4.68
C THR A 219 -14.16 -5.26 -6.16
N LEU A 220 -13.17 -4.44 -6.54
CA LEU A 220 -12.76 -4.25 -7.91
C LEU A 220 -11.72 -5.28 -8.34
N THR A 221 -11.93 -5.87 -9.52
CA THR A 221 -10.97 -6.73 -10.21
C THR A 221 -10.10 -5.91 -11.17
N GLU A 222 -9.09 -6.56 -11.73
CA GLU A 222 -8.19 -5.96 -12.73
C GLU A 222 -8.95 -5.42 -13.95
N ASP A 223 -9.97 -6.14 -14.42
CA ASP A 223 -10.78 -5.72 -15.57
C ASP A 223 -11.54 -4.42 -15.27
N TYR A 224 -12.12 -4.28 -14.07
CA TYR A 224 -12.82 -3.07 -13.67
C TYR A 224 -11.88 -1.88 -13.58
N LEU A 225 -10.69 -2.05 -12.98
CA LEU A 225 -9.70 -0.97 -12.91
C LEU A 225 -9.17 -0.57 -14.30
N ASN A 226 -8.98 -1.52 -15.22
CA ASN A 226 -8.58 -1.19 -16.59
C ASN A 226 -9.65 -0.34 -17.31
N THR A 227 -10.92 -0.74 -17.23
CA THR A 227 -12.00 0.06 -17.83
C THR A 227 -12.12 1.46 -17.23
N LEU A 228 -11.84 1.61 -15.93
CA LEU A 228 -11.81 2.89 -15.25
C LEU A 228 -10.63 3.75 -15.71
N LEU A 229 -9.45 3.13 -15.86
CA LEU A 229 -8.24 3.77 -16.35
C LEU A 229 -8.42 4.28 -17.79
N ASP A 230 -8.99 3.48 -18.66
CA ASP A 230 -9.30 3.87 -20.04
C ASP A 230 -10.25 5.06 -20.07
N TYR A 231 -11.33 5.00 -19.28
CA TYR A 231 -12.30 6.09 -19.17
C TYR A 231 -11.67 7.40 -18.63
N ALA A 232 -10.85 7.29 -17.60
CA ALA A 232 -10.19 8.42 -16.96
C ALA A 232 -9.14 9.05 -17.89
N SER A 233 -8.44 8.24 -18.69
CA SER A 233 -7.44 8.69 -19.66
C SER A 233 -8.08 9.42 -20.86
N ASP A 234 -9.26 8.97 -21.30
CA ASP A 234 -9.99 9.59 -22.42
C ASP A 234 -10.65 10.93 -22.04
N SER A 235 -11.01 11.10 -20.76
CA SER A 235 -11.80 12.22 -20.30
C SER A 235 -10.94 13.35 -19.72
N LYS A 236 -10.60 14.35 -20.55
CA LYS A 236 -9.78 15.53 -20.13
C LYS A 236 -10.39 16.38 -19.00
N GLU A 237 -11.68 16.24 -18.74
CA GLU A 237 -12.42 16.98 -17.72
C GLU A 237 -12.57 16.19 -16.41
N THR A 238 -12.02 14.97 -16.34
CA THR A 238 -12.02 14.15 -15.13
C THR A 238 -10.94 14.62 -14.18
N GLN A 239 -11.31 14.83 -12.92
CA GLN A 239 -10.36 15.14 -11.86
C GLN A 239 -10.11 13.90 -11.01
N ILE A 240 -8.86 13.49 -10.89
CA ILE A 240 -8.45 12.37 -10.04
C ILE A 240 -7.63 12.93 -8.88
N LEU A 241 -8.06 12.60 -7.68
CA LEU A 241 -7.46 13.00 -6.43
C LEU A 241 -7.10 11.74 -5.65
N TYR A 242 -5.94 11.72 -5.01
CA TYR A 242 -5.61 10.65 -4.09
C TYR A 242 -5.04 11.16 -2.77
N THR A 243 -5.22 10.36 -1.74
CA THR A 243 -4.57 10.55 -0.44
C THR A 243 -4.22 9.19 0.15
N GLU A 244 -3.32 9.21 1.13
CA GLU A 244 -2.78 8.01 1.75
C GLU A 244 -2.72 8.21 3.26
N TYR A 245 -2.98 7.14 4.01
CA TYR A 245 -2.88 7.15 5.46
C TYR A 245 -2.30 5.85 6.00
N GLN A 246 -1.84 5.90 7.24
CA GLN A 246 -1.29 4.74 7.94
C GLN A 246 -2.23 4.21 9.01
N VAL A 247 -2.56 2.93 8.90
CA VAL A 247 -3.23 2.19 9.96
C VAL A 247 -2.18 1.69 10.95
N VAL A 248 -2.31 2.08 12.22
CA VAL A 248 -1.39 1.67 13.30
C VAL A 248 -2.13 0.88 14.38
N LYS A 249 -1.39 0.12 15.19
CA LYS A 249 -1.95 -0.62 16.34
C LYS A 249 -2.37 0.31 17.48
#